data_AF-A0A3D0X7Z4-F1
#
_entry.id   AF-A0A3D0X7Z4-F1
#
_cell.length_a   1.000
_cell.length_b   1.000
_cell.length_c   1.000
_cell.angle_alpha   90.00
_cell.angle_beta   90.00
_cell.angle_gamma   90.00
#
_symmetry.space_group_name_H-M   'P 1'
#
loop_
_entity.id
_entity.type
_entity.pdbx_description
1 polymer ?
#
loop_
_entity_poly.entity_id
_entity_poly.type
_entity_poly.pdbx_seq_one_letter_code
_entity_poly.pdbx_strand_id
1 'polypeptide(L)'
;MSDNWIVANLENAFSTWNDKMTEIWQLLTTSPQNFKGGAIWNVISGINGGLQAIGLGLLVLFFAMSIFKSTASFRDFQRPEYALKHFIRFCAAKVAITYAMDLMTAIYTICGGIVEQIAGSLGGIGGASVTLPAAIEQAVEDTGFWAS
;
A
#
# COMPACT_ATOMS: atom_id res chain seq x y z
N MET A 1 33.65 9.72 18.70
CA MET A 1 33.20 8.74 19.70
C MET A 1 33.81 9.17 21.00
N SER A 2 32.98 9.56 21.95
CA SER A 2 33.44 9.99 23.27
C SER A 2 33.97 8.80 24.08
N ASP A 3 34.95 9.04 24.94
CA ASP A 3 35.51 8.02 25.83
C ASP A 3 34.60 7.73 27.04
N ASN A 4 33.54 8.52 27.22
CA ASN A 4 32.56 8.34 28.28
C ASN A 4 31.52 7.28 27.88
N TRP A 5 31.50 6.16 28.61
CA TRP A 5 30.60 5.03 28.34
C TRP A 5 29.12 5.41 28.35
N ILE A 6 28.70 6.42 29.12
CA ILE A 6 27.31 6.89 29.18
C ILE A 6 26.95 7.60 27.87
N VAL A 7 27.83 8.51 27.41
CA VAL A 7 27.66 9.21 26.14
C VAL A 7 27.63 8.21 25.00
N ALA A 8 28.59 7.28 24.96
CA ALA A 8 28.62 6.22 23.95
C ALA A 8 27.34 5.35 23.95
N ASN A 9 26.77 5.04 25.12
CA ASN A 9 25.52 4.29 25.21
C ASN A 9 24.31 5.09 24.71
N LEU A 10 24.24 6.39 25.00
CA LEU A 10 23.18 7.28 24.50
C LEU A 10 23.26 7.46 22.98
N GLU A 11 24.47 7.64 22.43
CA GLU A 11 24.70 7.68 20.98
C GLU A 11 24.23 6.38 20.31
N ASN A 12 24.57 5.22 20.87
CA ASN A 12 24.12 3.92 20.36
C ASN A 12 22.58 3.75 20.43
N ALA A 13 21.96 4.21 21.52
CA ALA A 13 20.51 4.16 21.67
C ALA A 13 19.80 5.04 20.62
N PHE A 14 20.30 6.26 20.37
CA PHE A 14 19.75 7.13 19.32
C PHE A 14 20.03 6.61 17.91
N SER A 15 21.19 6.01 17.66
CA SER A 15 21.44 5.30 16.40
C SER A 15 20.41 4.20 16.17
N THR A 16 20.17 3.35 17.18
CA THR A 16 19.19 2.26 17.10
C THR A 16 17.77 2.80 16.87
N TRP A 17 17.39 3.87 17.55
CA TRP A 17 16.12 4.55 17.34
C TRP A 17 15.96 5.02 15.89
N ASN A 18 16.98 5.70 15.35
CA ASN A 18 16.97 6.23 13.99
C ASN A 18 16.88 5.11 12.94
N ASP A 19 17.62 4.01 13.14
CA ASP A 19 17.58 2.84 12.26
C ASP A 19 16.19 2.21 12.26
N LYS A 20 15.57 2.03 13.44
CA LYS A 20 14.23 1.44 13.55
C LYS A 20 13.14 2.35 13.02
N MET A 21 13.24 3.66 13.24
CA MET A 21 12.33 4.62 12.62
C MET A 21 12.41 4.59 11.10
N THR A 22 13.62 4.48 10.54
CA THR A 22 13.84 4.34 9.09
C THR A 22 13.24 3.04 8.58
N GLU A 23 13.44 1.92 9.28
CA GLU A 23 12.87 0.62 8.90
C GLU A 23 11.32 0.64 8.91
N ILE A 24 10.71 1.19 9.96
CA ILE A 24 9.24 1.34 10.04
C ILE A 24 8.74 2.24 8.91
N TRP A 25 9.45 3.33 8.63
CA TRP A 25 9.09 4.24 7.55
C TRP A 25 9.12 3.55 6.18
N GLN A 26 10.17 2.78 5.91
CA GLN A 26 10.28 1.97 4.70
C GLN A 26 9.11 1.00 4.60
N LEU A 27 8.77 0.28 5.67
CA LEU A 27 7.65 -0.66 5.66
C LEU A 27 6.30 0.01 5.37
N LEU A 28 6.05 1.19 5.94
CA LEU A 28 4.80 1.94 5.74
C LEU A 28 4.66 2.52 4.33
N THR A 29 5.77 2.87 3.69
CA THR A 29 5.79 3.53 2.37
C THR A 29 6.10 2.57 1.21
N THR A 30 6.54 1.35 1.50
CA THR A 30 6.82 0.33 0.48
C THR A 30 5.53 -0.14 -0.17
N SER A 31 5.48 -0.02 -1.50
CA SER A 31 4.34 -0.51 -2.27
C SER A 31 4.24 -2.04 -2.23
N PRO A 32 3.04 -2.61 -2.36
CA PRO A 32 2.87 -4.07 -2.36
C PRO A 32 3.67 -4.75 -3.48
N GLN A 33 3.90 -4.07 -4.61
CA GLN A 33 4.72 -4.56 -5.73
C GLN A 33 6.20 -4.72 -5.36
N ASN A 34 6.71 -3.88 -4.47
CA ASN A 34 8.11 -3.89 -4.06
C ASN A 34 8.33 -4.63 -2.73
N PHE A 35 7.26 -4.83 -1.95
CA PHE A 35 7.32 -5.50 -0.67
C PHE A 35 7.94 -6.90 -0.81
N LYS A 36 9.01 -7.15 -0.05
CA LYS A 36 9.81 -8.40 -0.11
C LYS A 36 10.24 -8.78 -1.54
N GLY A 37 10.61 -7.78 -2.36
CA GLY A 37 11.05 -7.99 -3.74
C GLY A 37 9.93 -8.39 -4.70
N GLY A 38 8.67 -8.17 -4.33
CA GLY A 38 7.50 -8.45 -5.17
C GLY A 38 7.09 -9.92 -5.23
N ALA A 39 7.71 -10.80 -4.45
CA ALA A 39 7.39 -12.22 -4.43
C ALA A 39 5.90 -12.47 -4.13
N ILE A 40 5.38 -11.81 -3.08
CA ILE A 40 3.97 -11.91 -2.68
C ILE A 40 3.07 -11.30 -3.76
N TRP A 41 3.44 -10.15 -4.31
CA TRP A 41 2.70 -9.50 -5.38
C TRP A 41 2.56 -10.37 -6.63
N ASN A 42 3.64 -11.05 -7.03
CA ASN A 42 3.64 -11.93 -8.20
C ASN A 42 2.71 -13.13 -7.99
N VAL A 43 2.70 -13.71 -6.78
CA VAL A 43 1.76 -14.79 -6.42
C VAL A 43 0.31 -14.30 -6.53
N ILE A 44 0.01 -13.14 -5.93
CA ILE A 44 -1.34 -12.55 -5.98
C ILE A 44 -1.75 -12.23 -7.43
N SER A 45 -0.84 -11.64 -8.21
CA SER A 45 -1.08 -11.31 -9.62
C SER A 45 -1.34 -12.55 -10.46
N GLY A 46 -0.60 -13.63 -10.22
CA GLY A 46 -0.82 -14.92 -10.89
C GLY A 46 -2.18 -15.52 -10.56
N ILE A 47 -2.57 -15.52 -9.28
CA ILE A 47 -3.89 -15.98 -8.84
C ILE A 47 -4.99 -15.12 -9.46
N ASN A 48 -4.84 -13.79 -9.43
CA ASN A 48 -5.79 -12.87 -10.04
C ASN A 48 -5.93 -13.14 -11.54
N GLY A 49 -4.82 -13.34 -12.27
CA GLY A 49 -4.86 -13.65 -13.70
C GLY A 49 -5.64 -14.93 -14.01
N GLY A 50 -5.43 -16.00 -13.23
CA GLY A 50 -6.20 -17.24 -13.36
C GLY A 50 -7.69 -17.04 -13.06
N LEU A 51 -8.02 -16.35 -11.96
CA LEU A 51 -9.40 -16.04 -11.58
C LEU A 51 -10.08 -15.09 -12.56
N GLN A 52 -9.35 -14.15 -13.16
CA GLN A 52 -9.84 -13.20 -14.15
C GLN A 52 -10.26 -13.92 -15.43
N ALA A 53 -9.48 -14.89 -15.91
CA ALA A 53 -9.87 -15.70 -17.07
C ALA A 53 -11.19 -16.45 -16.83
N ILE A 54 -11.33 -17.08 -15.66
CA ILE A 54 -12.55 -17.78 -15.27
C ILE A 54 -13.72 -16.79 -15.13
N GLY A 55 -13.50 -15.67 -14.45
CA GLY A 55 -14.51 -14.64 -14.21
C GLY A 55 -15.03 -14.01 -15.50
N LEU A 56 -14.16 -13.71 -16.46
CA LEU A 56 -14.56 -13.19 -17.78
C LEU A 56 -15.34 -14.24 -18.58
N GLY A 57 -14.93 -15.51 -18.52
CA GLY A 57 -15.68 -16.61 -19.15
C GLY A 57 -17.09 -16.73 -18.58
N LEU A 58 -17.22 -16.76 -17.26
CA LEU A 58 -18.52 -16.80 -16.58
C LEU A 58 -19.36 -15.55 -16.87
N LEU A 59 -18.76 -14.37 -16.92
CA LEU A 59 -19.44 -13.13 -17.24
C LEU A 59 -20.11 -13.18 -18.63
N VAL A 60 -19.38 -13.67 -19.64
CA VAL A 60 -19.92 -13.85 -20.99
C VAL A 60 -21.04 -14.89 -21.00
N LEU A 61 -20.88 -16.01 -20.30
CA LEU A 61 -21.91 -17.05 -20.20
C LEU A 61 -23.20 -16.53 -19.54
N PHE A 62 -23.09 -15.82 -18.42
CA PHE A 62 -24.25 -15.22 -17.75
C PHE A 62 -24.91 -14.14 -18.60
N PHE A 63 -24.13 -13.34 -19.32
CA PHE A 63 -24.66 -12.36 -20.26
C PHE A 63 -25.43 -13.04 -21.39
N ALA A 64 -24.86 -14.08 -22.00
CA ALA A 64 -25.51 -14.85 -23.05
C ALA A 64 -26.81 -15.51 -22.56
N MET A 65 -26.78 -16.19 -21.42
CA MET A 65 -27.98 -16.78 -20.80
C MET A 65 -29.05 -15.72 -20.50
N SER A 66 -28.64 -14.55 -20.01
CA SER A 66 -29.55 -13.44 -19.74
C SER A 66 -30.23 -12.93 -21.01
N ILE A 67 -29.52 -12.89 -22.14
CA ILE A 67 -30.11 -12.53 -23.44
C ILE A 67 -31.09 -13.62 -23.88
N PHE A 68 -30.67 -14.89 -23.92
CA PHE A 68 -31.51 -15.98 -24.42
C PHE A 68 -32.81 -16.16 -23.61
N LYS A 69 -32.76 -16.01 -22.29
CA LYS A 69 -33.96 -16.02 -21.44
C LYS A 69 -34.90 -14.85 -21.76
N SER A 70 -34.35 -13.70 -22.15
CA SER A 70 -35.14 -12.55 -22.58
C SER A 70 -35.71 -12.72 -24.00
N THR A 71 -35.02 -13.43 -24.90
CA THR A 71 -35.48 -13.69 -26.28
C THR A 71 -36.60 -14.72 -26.37
N ALA A 72 -36.79 -15.57 -25.35
CA ALA A 72 -37.93 -16.50 -25.28
C ALA A 72 -39.29 -15.78 -25.24
N SER A 73 -39.32 -14.48 -24.91
CA SER A 73 -40.49 -13.60 -25.06
C SER A 73 -40.20 -12.58 -26.17
N PHE A 74 -40.53 -12.92 -27.43
CA PHE A 74 -40.34 -12.04 -28.60
C PHE A 74 -41.06 -10.67 -28.49
N ARG A 75 -42.02 -10.53 -27.57
CA ARG A 75 -42.70 -9.24 -27.29
C ARG A 75 -41.85 -8.26 -26.48
N ASP A 76 -40.86 -8.73 -25.72
CA ASP A 76 -40.04 -7.89 -24.84
C ASP A 76 -38.80 -7.30 -25.55
N PHE A 77 -38.41 -7.85 -26.71
CA PHE A 77 -37.32 -7.31 -27.53
C PHE A 77 -37.62 -5.93 -28.15
N GLN A 78 -38.90 -5.51 -28.15
CA GLN A 78 -39.30 -4.19 -28.65
C GLN A 78 -38.95 -3.04 -27.70
N ARG A 79 -38.53 -3.31 -26.46
CA ARG A 79 -38.07 -2.28 -25.51
C ARG A 79 -36.54 -2.34 -25.37
N PRO A 80 -35.79 -1.57 -26.17
CA PRO A 80 -34.31 -1.59 -26.18
C PRO A 80 -33.69 -1.27 -24.81
N GLU A 81 -34.43 -0.60 -23.93
CA GLU A 81 -34.05 -0.27 -22.55
C GLU A 81 -33.62 -1.50 -21.74
N TYR A 82 -34.28 -2.66 -21.92
CA TYR A 82 -33.93 -3.88 -21.18
C TYR A 82 -32.59 -4.47 -21.62
N ALA A 83 -32.31 -4.51 -22.93
CA ALA A 83 -31.02 -4.99 -23.45
C ALA A 83 -29.87 -4.05 -23.04
N LEU A 84 -30.11 -2.73 -23.13
CA LEU A 84 -29.14 -1.72 -22.74
C LEU A 84 -28.72 -1.85 -21.27
N LYS A 85 -29.68 -2.10 -20.36
CA LYS A 85 -29.39 -2.27 -18.93
C LYS A 85 -28.47 -3.47 -18.65
N HIS A 86 -28.67 -4.59 -19.34
CA HIS A 86 -27.80 -5.77 -19.21
C HIS A 86 -26.41 -5.51 -19.79
N PHE A 87 -26.35 -4.77 -20.90
CA PHE A 87 -25.08 -4.37 -21.51
C PHE A 87 -24.26 -3.44 -20.62
N ILE A 88 -24.88 -2.42 -20.00
CA ILE A 88 -24.19 -1.53 -19.05
C ILE A 88 -23.61 -2.32 -17.87
N ARG A 89 -24.40 -3.25 -17.30
CA ARG A 89 -23.95 -4.12 -16.21
C ARG A 89 -22.80 -5.02 -16.65
N PHE A 90 -22.86 -5.59 -17.85
CA PHE A 90 -21.79 -6.38 -18.43
C PHE A 90 -20.51 -5.58 -18.57
N CYS A 91 -20.58 -4.38 -19.14
CA CYS A 91 -19.42 -3.49 -19.29
C CYS A 91 -18.83 -3.11 -17.93
N ALA A 92 -19.66 -2.73 -16.95
CA ALA A 92 -19.21 -2.40 -15.60
C ALA A 92 -18.50 -3.57 -14.92
N ALA A 93 -19.09 -4.78 -15.00
CA ALA A 93 -18.49 -5.99 -14.44
C ALA A 93 -17.18 -6.36 -15.15
N LYS A 94 -17.13 -6.25 -16.49
CA LYS A 94 -15.93 -6.50 -17.28
C LYS A 94 -14.79 -5.57 -16.85
N VAL A 95 -15.07 -4.28 -16.71
CA VAL A 95 -14.09 -3.28 -16.26
C VAL A 95 -13.60 -3.62 -14.85
N ALA A 96 -14.52 -3.90 -13.91
CA ALA A 96 -14.16 -4.25 -12.54
C ALA A 96 -13.26 -5.50 -12.46
N ILE A 97 -13.56 -6.54 -13.23
CA ILE A 97 -12.75 -7.77 -13.29
C ILE A 97 -11.40 -7.51 -13.95
N THR A 98 -11.36 -6.68 -15.00
CA THR A 98 -10.14 -6.44 -15.78
C THR A 98 -9.13 -5.59 -15.04
N TYR A 99 -9.60 -4.57 -14.34
CA TYR A 99 -8.77 -3.56 -13.69
C TYR A 99 -8.71 -3.76 -12.17
N ALA A 100 -9.03 -4.96 -11.65
CA ALA A 100 -9.06 -5.22 -10.21
C ALA A 100 -7.69 -4.93 -9.54
N MET A 101 -6.60 -5.37 -10.16
CA MET A 101 -5.25 -5.12 -9.65
C MET A 101 -4.85 -3.65 -9.76
N ASP A 102 -5.20 -2.99 -10.87
CA ASP A 102 -4.91 -1.57 -11.08
C ASP A 102 -5.69 -0.68 -10.10
N LEU A 103 -6.92 -1.06 -9.77
CA LEU A 103 -7.70 -0.39 -8.73
C LEU A 103 -7.04 -0.53 -7.36
N MET A 104 -6.53 -1.72 -7.03
CA MET A 104 -5.82 -1.95 -5.78
C MET A 104 -4.56 -1.06 -5.69
N THR A 105 -3.75 -1.01 -6.74
CA THR A 105 -2.54 -0.18 -6.75
C THR A 105 -2.88 1.30 -6.67
N ALA A 106 -3.93 1.77 -7.36
CA ALA A 106 -4.39 3.14 -7.26
C ALA A 106 -4.77 3.53 -5.81
N ILE A 107 -5.45 2.65 -5.08
CA ILE A 107 -5.77 2.87 -3.66
C ILE A 107 -4.48 3.00 -2.83
N TYR A 108 -3.51 2.10 -3.03
CA TYR A 108 -2.23 2.18 -2.34
C TYR A 108 -1.47 3.47 -2.67
N THR A 109 -1.49 3.94 -3.92
CA THR A 109 -0.88 5.22 -4.31
C THR A 109 -1.55 6.39 -3.61
N ILE A 110 -2.88 6.39 -3.49
CA ILE A 110 -3.62 7.45 -2.77
C ILE A 110 -3.23 7.45 -1.29
N CYS A 111 -3.25 6.28 -0.64
CA CYS A 111 -2.85 6.14 0.77
C CYS A 111 -1.39 6.55 0.98
N GLY A 112 -0.49 6.14 0.09
CA GLY A 112 0.92 6.52 0.11
C GLY A 112 1.12 8.04 0.00
N GLY A 113 0.39 8.71 -0.91
CA GLY A 113 0.42 10.16 -1.03
C GLY A 113 -0.06 10.90 0.23
N ILE A 114 -1.06 10.35 0.94
CA ILE A 114 -1.51 10.90 2.24
C ILE A 114 -0.41 10.73 3.29
N VAL A 115 0.22 9.56 3.36
CA VAL A 115 1.33 9.29 4.29
C VAL A 115 2.51 10.23 4.00
N GLU A 116 2.85 10.47 2.74
CA GLU A 116 3.90 11.42 2.34
C GLU A 116 3.57 12.86 2.73
N GLN A 117 2.32 13.30 2.59
CA GLN A 117 1.91 14.63 3.05
C GLN A 117 2.04 14.80 4.56
N ILE A 118 1.63 13.80 5.33
CA ILE A 118 1.79 13.79 6.79
C ILE A 118 3.28 13.73 7.16
N ALA A 119 4.08 12.95 6.43
CA ALA A 119 5.53 12.96 6.60
C ALA A 119 6.09 14.37 6.46
N GLY A 120 5.74 15.04 5.34
CA GLY A 120 6.23 16.37 5.03
C GLY A 120 5.88 17.39 6.11
N SER A 121 4.68 17.30 6.71
CA SER A 121 4.26 18.22 7.78
C SER A 121 5.00 17.99 9.11
N LEU A 122 5.52 16.79 9.34
CA LEU A 122 6.28 16.41 10.54
C LEU A 122 7.81 16.57 10.36
N GLY A 123 8.27 17.14 9.24
CA GLY A 123 9.71 17.27 8.94
C GLY A 123 10.33 16.05 8.24
N GLY A 124 9.50 15.15 7.73
CA GLY A 124 9.88 13.92 7.03
C GLY A 124 10.47 12.86 7.96
N ILE A 125 11.16 11.88 7.38
CA ILE A 125 11.93 10.85 8.12
C ILE A 125 12.96 11.53 9.05
N GLY A 126 13.52 12.66 8.63
CA GLY A 126 14.49 13.44 9.40
C GLY A 126 13.92 14.10 10.66
N GLY A 127 12.63 14.43 10.68
CA GLY A 127 11.98 15.04 11.84
C GLY A 127 11.85 14.10 13.05
N ALA A 128 11.85 12.79 12.81
CA ALA A 128 11.86 11.77 13.87
C ALA A 128 13.27 11.28 14.24
N SER A 129 14.29 11.71 13.48
CA SER A 129 15.67 11.37 13.77
C SER A 129 16.19 12.21 14.94
N VAL A 130 16.90 11.56 15.87
CA VAL A 130 17.39 12.17 17.09
C VAL A 130 18.92 12.08 17.11
N THR A 131 19.55 13.16 17.54
CA THR A 131 21.00 13.21 17.84
C THR A 131 21.18 13.61 19.30
N LEU A 132 22.31 13.21 19.90
CA LEU A 132 22.60 13.58 21.27
C LEU A 132 22.86 15.10 21.35
N PRO A 133 22.08 15.86 22.15
CA PRO A 133 22.33 17.29 22.32
C PRO A 133 23.65 17.53 23.06
N ALA A 134 24.46 18.46 22.55
CA ALA A 134 25.76 18.81 23.14
C ALA A 134 25.69 19.21 24.63
N ALA A 135 24.57 19.80 25.06
CA ALA A 135 24.36 20.14 26.48
C ALA A 135 24.22 18.89 27.38
N ILE A 136 23.64 17.80 26.87
CA ILE A 136 23.53 16.53 27.61
C ILE A 136 24.88 15.82 27.60
N GLU A 137 25.57 15.83 26.47
CA GLU A 137 26.93 15.30 26.34
C GLU A 137 27.87 15.97 27.36
N GLN A 138 27.92 17.30 27.38
CA GLN A 138 28.73 18.06 28.33
C GLN A 138 28.35 17.79 29.79
N ALA A 139 27.06 17.76 30.13
CA ALA A 139 26.62 17.47 31.50
C ALA A 139 27.02 16.07 31.96
N VAL A 140 27.04 15.08 31.06
CA VAL A 140 27.46 13.70 31.34
C VAL A 140 28.98 13.60 31.47
N GLU A 141 29.73 14.35 30.67
CA GLU A 141 31.20 14.46 30.80
C GLU A 141 31.60 15.14 32.12
N ASP A 142 30.92 16.22 32.49
CA ASP A 142 31.18 16.98 33.73
C ASP A 142 30.87 16.17 35.01
N THR A 143 29.91 15.24 34.93
CA THR A 143 29.57 14.33 36.05
C THR A 143 30.50 13.12 36.13
N GLY A 144 31.08 12.68 35.01
CA GLY A 144 32.08 11.61 34.96
C GLY A 144 33.40 11.97 35.65
N PHE A 145 33.74 13.26 35.71
CA PHE A 145 34.92 13.77 36.43
C PHE A 145 34.89 13.49 37.95
N TRP A 146 33.71 13.30 38.55
CA TRP A 146 33.56 13.03 40.00
C TRP A 146 33.52 11.55 40.38
N ALA A 147 33.68 10.64 39.41
CA ALA A 147 33.69 9.18 39.64
C ALA A 147 35.10 8.54 39.60
N SER A 148 36.16 9.35 39.60
CA SER A 148 37.57 8.91 39.66
C SER A 148 38.17 9.06 41.05
#